data_AF-A0AAP4DKC6-F1
#
_entry.id   AF-A0AAP4DKC6-F1
#
_cell.length_a   1.000
_cell.length_b   1.000
_cell.length_c   1.000
_cell.angle_alpha   90.00
_cell.angle_beta   90.00
_cell.angle_gamma   90.00
#
_symmetry.space_group_name_H-M   'P 1'
#
loop_
_entity.id
_entity.type
_entity.pdbx_description
1 polymer ?
#
loop_
_entity_poly.entity_id
_entity_poly.type
_entity_poly.pdbx_seq_one_letter_code
_entity_poly.pdbx_strand_id
1 'polypeptide(L)'
;MRNIDLIRQVISASENNWPHVLGCLNINVPDSPRRHAPCPACGGKDRFRFDDNGHGSFICNHCGAVDGLDLIKRVSNCDTTEAALLAADVLGIDYRTTETPEATSQKREQLETERQRREQERLKRAEKDEQQRRDTFSR
;
A
#
# COMPACT_ATOMS: atom_id res chain seq x y z
N MET A 1 -9.13 -2.50 15.07
CA MET A 1 -9.53 -2.74 13.67
C MET A 1 -8.27 -3.12 12.90
N ARG A 2 -8.29 -4.17 12.07
CA ARG A 2 -7.11 -4.54 11.26
C ARG A 2 -7.00 -3.61 10.05
N ASN A 3 -5.79 -3.39 9.54
CA ASN A 3 -5.57 -2.48 8.39
C ASN A 3 -6.41 -2.86 7.16
N ILE A 4 -6.62 -4.15 6.91
CA ILE A 4 -7.47 -4.61 5.80
C ILE A 4 -8.94 -4.23 5.97
N ASP A 5 -9.43 -4.19 7.21
CA ASP A 5 -10.81 -3.82 7.52
C ASP A 5 -10.99 -2.30 7.38
N LEU A 6 -9.99 -1.50 7.80
CA LEU A 6 -9.97 -0.05 7.57
C LEU A 6 -10.03 0.27 6.07
N ILE A 7 -9.15 -0.33 5.27
CA ILE A 7 -9.08 -0.04 3.83
C ILE A 7 -10.43 -0.34 3.16
N ARG A 8 -11.06 -1.46 3.49
CA ARG A 8 -12.39 -1.81 2.97
C ARG A 8 -13.46 -0.82 3.40
N GLN A 9 -13.46 -0.40 4.66
CA GLN A 9 -14.43 0.55 5.18
C GLN A 9 -14.28 1.93 4.52
N VAL A 10 -13.04 2.39 4.34
CA VAL A 10 -12.73 3.66 3.66
C VAL A 10 -13.20 3.62 2.21
N ILE A 11 -12.88 2.54 1.48
CA ILE A 11 -13.30 2.39 0.08
C ILE A 11 -14.83 2.42 -0.01
N SER A 12 -15.53 1.63 0.81
CA SER A 12 -16.99 1.58 0.82
C SER A 12 -17.63 2.91 1.21
N ALA A 13 -17.09 3.61 2.22
CA ALA A 13 -17.59 4.92 2.65
C ALA A 13 -17.29 6.04 1.64
N SER A 14 -16.29 5.85 0.77
CA SER A 14 -15.93 6.78 -0.30
C SER A 14 -16.68 6.52 -1.61
N GLU A 15 -17.43 5.42 -1.73
CA GLU A 15 -18.25 5.14 -2.90
C GLU A 15 -19.18 6.32 -3.20
N ASN A 16 -19.17 6.80 -4.44
CA ASN A 16 -19.88 7.99 -4.91
C ASN A 16 -19.45 9.34 -4.27
N ASN A 17 -18.47 9.36 -3.37
CA ASN A 17 -17.99 10.58 -2.71
C ASN A 17 -16.48 10.84 -2.90
N TRP A 18 -15.81 10.06 -3.75
CA TRP A 18 -14.39 10.22 -4.04
C TRP A 18 -13.96 11.63 -4.42
N PRO A 19 -14.67 12.39 -5.28
CA PRO A 19 -14.28 13.77 -5.60
C PRO A 19 -14.21 14.69 -4.36
N HIS A 20 -15.12 14.52 -3.40
CA HIS A 20 -15.11 15.28 -2.16
C HIS A 20 -13.93 14.89 -1.27
N VAL A 21 -13.73 13.58 -1.06
CA VAL A 21 -12.63 13.06 -0.23
C VAL A 21 -11.28 13.54 -0.77
N LEU A 22 -11.08 13.44 -2.09
CA LEU A 22 -9.88 13.90 -2.77
C LEU A 22 -9.72 15.43 -2.68
N GLY A 23 -10.81 16.18 -2.83
CA GLY A 23 -10.82 17.63 -2.69
C GLY A 23 -10.37 18.10 -1.30
N CYS A 24 -10.82 17.43 -0.24
CA CYS A 24 -10.37 17.71 1.14
C CYS A 24 -8.86 17.45 1.35
N LEU A 25 -8.28 16.54 0.57
CA LEU A 25 -6.83 16.25 0.55
C LEU A 25 -6.07 17.16 -0.44
N ASN A 26 -6.68 18.24 -0.92
CA ASN A 26 -6.11 19.15 -1.92
C ASN A 26 -5.80 18.48 -3.28
N ILE A 27 -6.44 17.34 -3.58
CA ILE A 27 -6.31 16.62 -4.84
C ILE A 27 -7.47 17.03 -5.75
N ASN A 28 -7.19 17.93 -6.68
CA ASN A 28 -8.19 18.39 -7.64
C ASN A 28 -8.47 17.32 -8.70
N VAL A 29 -9.70 16.84 -8.73
CA VAL A 29 -10.21 15.94 -9.76
C VAL A 29 -11.39 16.57 -10.50
N PRO A 30 -11.62 16.23 -11.78
CA PRO A 30 -12.75 16.77 -12.51
C PRO A 30 -14.08 16.22 -11.96
N ASP A 31 -15.04 17.10 -11.71
CA ASP A 31 -16.37 16.76 -11.18
C ASP A 31 -17.30 16.06 -12.20
N SER A 32 -16.82 15.80 -13.42
CA SER A 32 -17.62 15.23 -14.49
C SER A 32 -16.79 14.32 -15.40
N PRO A 33 -17.34 13.16 -15.83
CA PRO A 33 -16.69 12.27 -16.80
C PRO A 33 -16.36 12.94 -18.13
N ARG A 34 -17.10 14.01 -18.48
CA ARG A 34 -16.92 14.77 -19.73
C ARG A 34 -15.79 15.79 -19.67
N ARG A 35 -15.18 16.00 -18.49
CA ARG A 35 -14.10 16.97 -18.31
C ARG A 35 -12.76 16.26 -18.19
N HIS A 36 -11.82 16.74 -19.01
CA HIS A 36 -10.43 16.36 -18.90
C HIS A 36 -9.69 17.36 -18.03
N ALA A 37 -8.74 16.87 -17.23
CA ALA A 37 -7.96 17.64 -16.29
C ALA A 37 -6.46 17.27 -16.37
N PRO A 38 -5.55 18.11 -15.83
CA PRO A 38 -4.19 17.68 -15.54
C PRO A 38 -4.20 16.52 -14.54
N CYS A 39 -3.25 15.58 -14.67
CA CYS A 39 -3.14 14.48 -13.72
C CYS A 39 -2.56 14.99 -12.39
N PRO A 40 -3.20 14.72 -11.24
CA PRO A 40 -2.63 15.12 -9.95
C PRO A 40 -1.30 14.44 -9.64
N ALA A 41 -1.08 13.21 -10.13
CA ALA A 41 0.12 12.43 -9.84
C ALA A 41 1.29 12.71 -10.80
N CYS A 42 1.03 12.95 -12.09
CA CYS A 42 2.10 13.12 -13.10
C CYS A 42 2.02 14.43 -13.89
N GLY A 43 1.06 15.30 -13.59
CA GLY A 43 0.84 16.56 -14.28
C GLY A 43 0.25 16.44 -15.69
N GLY A 44 0.57 17.40 -16.56
CA GLY A 44 0.02 17.52 -17.91
C GLY A 44 -1.07 18.59 -18.02
N LYS A 45 -1.91 18.50 -19.07
CA LYS A 45 -2.96 19.50 -19.36
C LYS A 45 -4.37 18.92 -19.31
N ASP A 46 -4.59 17.74 -19.87
CA ASP A 46 -5.92 17.14 -20.12
C ASP A 46 -5.90 15.60 -20.15
N ARG A 47 -4.88 14.97 -19.53
CA ARG A 47 -4.67 13.52 -19.62
C ARG A 47 -5.44 12.70 -18.57
N PHE A 48 -6.09 13.36 -17.62
CA PHE A 48 -6.79 12.75 -16.50
C PHE A 48 -8.30 12.95 -16.69
N ARG A 49 -9.06 11.87 -16.54
CA ARG A 49 -10.52 11.88 -16.64
C ARG A 49 -11.14 11.00 -15.56
N PHE A 50 -12.35 11.38 -15.16
CA PHE A 50 -13.18 10.56 -14.29
C PHE A 50 -13.84 9.46 -15.13
N ASP A 51 -13.60 8.20 -14.76
CA ASP A 51 -14.13 7.01 -15.44
C ASP A 51 -15.07 6.28 -14.48
N ASP A 52 -16.19 6.93 -14.20
CA ASP A 52 -17.10 6.48 -13.16
C ASP A 52 -18.16 5.53 -13.71
N ASN A 53 -17.97 4.24 -13.43
CA ASN A 53 -18.99 3.21 -13.51
C ASN A 53 -19.69 2.99 -12.14
N GLY A 54 -19.71 3.99 -11.25
CA GLY A 54 -20.31 3.96 -9.91
C GLY A 54 -19.33 3.68 -8.75
N HIS A 55 -18.02 3.64 -9.02
CA HIS A 55 -16.99 3.23 -8.05
C HIS A 55 -15.91 4.30 -7.79
N GLY A 56 -15.96 5.43 -8.49
CA GLY A 56 -14.96 6.49 -8.36
C GLY A 56 -13.57 6.14 -8.93
N SER A 57 -13.55 5.43 -10.05
CA SER A 57 -12.34 5.15 -10.81
C SER A 57 -11.94 6.34 -11.67
N PHE A 58 -10.63 6.53 -11.85
CA PHE A 58 -10.06 7.58 -12.69
C PHE A 58 -9.08 6.95 -13.69
N ILE A 59 -8.92 7.59 -14.85
CA ILE A 59 -7.95 7.16 -15.84
C ILE A 59 -7.02 8.30 -16.18
N CYS A 60 -5.73 7.99 -16.16
CA CYS A 60 -4.69 8.80 -16.76
C CYS A 60 -4.09 8.08 -17.98
N ASN A 61 -3.98 8.77 -19.12
CA ASN A 61 -3.41 8.17 -20.33
C ASN A 61 -1.91 7.80 -20.22
N HIS A 62 -1.21 8.22 -19.16
CA HIS A 62 0.17 7.82 -18.89
C HIS A 62 0.30 6.91 -17.67
N CYS A 63 -0.44 7.20 -16.60
CA CYS A 63 -0.35 6.44 -15.37
C CYS A 63 -1.26 5.21 -15.33
N GLY A 64 -2.14 5.05 -16.33
CA GLY A 64 -3.14 3.99 -16.39
C GLY A 64 -4.41 4.31 -15.61
N ALA A 65 -5.21 3.26 -15.39
CA ALA A 65 -6.35 3.31 -14.48
C ALA A 65 -5.87 3.37 -13.02
N VAL A 66 -6.53 4.19 -12.23
CA VAL A 66 -6.26 4.42 -10.80
C VAL A 66 -7.59 4.56 -10.07
N ASP A 67 -7.71 3.95 -8.90
CA ASP A 67 -8.83 4.23 -8.00
C ASP A 67 -8.53 5.46 -7.12
N GLY A 68 -9.53 5.92 -6.37
CA GLY A 68 -9.37 7.09 -5.50
C GLY A 68 -8.29 6.90 -4.43
N LEU A 69 -8.10 5.67 -3.91
CA LEU A 69 -7.08 5.39 -2.89
C LEU A 69 -5.67 5.36 -3.48
N ASP A 70 -5.47 4.73 -4.63
CA ASP A 70 -4.23 4.72 -5.40
C ASP A 70 -3.85 6.11 -5.88
N LEU A 71 -4.84 6.97 -6.17
CA LEU A 71 -4.55 8.38 -6.47
C LEU A 71 -3.93 9.08 -5.26
N ILE A 72 -4.48 8.91 -4.05
CA ILE A 72 -3.93 9.47 -2.82
C ILE A 72 -2.51 8.97 -2.58
N LYS A 73 -2.27 7.65 -2.74
CA LYS A 73 -0.94 7.03 -2.62
C LYS A 73 0.08 7.67 -3.56
N ARG A 74 -0.30 7.88 -4.82
CA ARG A 74 0.60 8.43 -5.84
C ARG A 74 0.89 9.92 -5.62
N VAL A 75 -0.10 10.70 -5.21
CA VAL A 75 0.08 12.14 -4.97
C VAL A 75 0.85 12.40 -3.67
N SER A 76 0.52 11.68 -2.61
CA SER A 76 1.13 11.86 -1.28
C SER A 76 2.41 11.04 -1.09
N ASN A 77 2.78 10.22 -2.07
CA ASN A 77 3.93 9.30 -2.03
C ASN A 77 3.96 8.43 -0.75
N CYS A 78 2.80 7.90 -0.39
CA CYS A 78 2.57 7.13 0.83
C CYS A 78 2.13 5.69 0.52
N ASP A 79 2.15 4.84 1.54
CA ASP A 79 1.69 3.46 1.40
C ASP A 79 0.16 3.32 1.47
N THR A 80 -0.37 2.11 1.20
CA THR A 80 -1.83 1.89 1.15
C THR A 80 -2.50 2.13 2.50
N THR A 81 -1.80 1.86 3.60
CA THR A 81 -2.35 2.06 4.94
C THR A 81 -2.43 3.56 5.22
N GLU A 82 -1.33 4.29 5.02
CA GLU A 82 -1.27 5.74 5.20
C GLU A 82 -2.32 6.47 4.35
N ALA A 83 -2.46 6.10 3.07
CA ALA A 83 -3.51 6.68 2.22
C ALA A 83 -4.93 6.41 2.77
N ALA A 84 -5.17 5.21 3.33
CA ALA A 84 -6.45 4.89 3.94
C ALA A 84 -6.69 5.68 5.23
N LEU A 85 -5.64 5.95 6.02
CA LEU A 85 -5.75 6.81 7.21
C LEU A 85 -6.09 8.25 6.83
N LEU A 86 -5.44 8.81 5.81
CA LEU A 86 -5.75 10.15 5.31
C LEU A 86 -7.20 10.27 4.83
N ALA A 87 -7.69 9.28 4.09
CA ALA A 87 -9.09 9.25 3.67
C ALA A 87 -10.05 9.01 4.85
N ALA A 88 -9.66 8.19 5.84
CA ALA A 88 -10.44 7.95 7.05
C ALA A 88 -10.59 9.21 7.92
N ASP A 89 -9.54 10.03 8.02
CA ASP A 89 -9.58 11.32 8.71
C ASP A 89 -10.60 12.27 8.08
N VAL A 90 -10.64 12.33 6.75
CA VAL A 90 -11.63 13.12 6.00
C VAL A 90 -13.05 12.59 6.21
N LEU A 91 -13.21 11.28 6.24
CA LEU A 91 -14.51 10.61 6.43
C LEU A 91 -14.96 10.54 7.90
N GLY A 92 -14.10 10.93 8.86
CA GLY A 92 -14.38 10.83 10.29
C GLY A 92 -14.49 9.39 10.81
N ILE A 93 -13.84 8.43 10.16
CA ILE A 93 -13.82 7.02 10.61
C ILE A 93 -12.81 6.90 11.76
N ASP A 94 -13.27 6.46 12.95
CA ASP A 94 -12.35 6.21 14.06
C ASP A 94 -11.55 4.92 13.82
N TYR A 95 -10.24 5.08 13.61
CA TYR A 95 -9.32 3.99 13.31
C TYR A 95 -8.24 3.79 14.38
N ARG A 96 -8.42 4.30 15.62
CA ARG A 96 -7.46 4.32 16.75
C ARG A 96 -6.80 2.99 17.18
N THR A 97 -6.89 1.93 16.40
CA THR A 97 -6.24 0.63 16.63
C THR A 97 -5.57 0.07 15.37
N THR A 98 -5.45 0.83 14.28
CA THR A 98 -4.65 0.37 13.14
C THR A 98 -3.17 0.41 13.52
N GLU A 99 -2.51 -0.74 13.40
CA GLU A 99 -1.13 -0.91 13.85
C GLU A 99 -0.22 0.09 13.14
N THR A 100 0.52 0.87 13.93
CA THR A 100 1.46 1.90 13.48
C THR A 100 2.52 1.32 12.53
N PRO A 101 3.14 2.16 11.67
CA PRO A 101 4.18 1.72 10.72
C PRO A 101 5.35 0.94 11.36
N GLU A 102 5.60 1.17 12.65
CA GLU A 102 6.58 0.44 13.47
C GLU A 102 6.33 -1.08 13.51
N ALA A 103 5.08 -1.53 13.56
CA ALA A 103 4.72 -2.94 13.60
C ALA A 103 5.07 -3.68 12.30
N THR A 104 5.03 -2.98 11.16
CA THR A 104 5.41 -3.55 9.85
C THR A 104 6.92 -3.66 9.72
N SER A 105 7.68 -2.68 10.21
CA SER A 105 9.14 -2.71 10.22
C SER A 105 9.66 -3.87 11.09
N GLN A 106 9.16 -3.98 12.32
CA GLN A 106 9.55 -5.04 13.25
C GLN A 106 9.23 -6.44 12.70
N LYS A 107 8.08 -6.60 12.05
CA LYS A 107 7.68 -7.89 11.45
C LYS A 107 8.57 -8.30 10.28
N ARG A 108 9.03 -7.36 9.45
CA ARG A 108 10.00 -7.65 8.38
C ARG A 108 11.35 -8.08 8.95
N GLU A 109 11.86 -7.37 9.95
CA GLU A 109 13.11 -7.69 10.64
C GLU A 109 13.08 -9.06 11.32
N GLN A 110 11.95 -9.41 11.96
CA GLN A 110 11.73 -10.72 12.56
C GLN A 110 11.76 -11.85 11.52
N LEU A 111 11.09 -11.66 10.38
CA LEU A 111 11.10 -12.64 9.28
C LEU A 111 12.50 -12.82 8.67
N GLU A 112 13.26 -11.74 8.56
CA GLU A 112 14.62 -11.76 8.03
C GLU A 112 15.59 -12.45 9.00
N THR A 113 15.44 -12.19 10.30
CA THR A 113 16.20 -12.86 11.37
C THR A 113 15.89 -14.35 11.45
N GLU A 114 14.63 -14.73 11.36
CA GLU A 114 14.18 -16.14 11.31
C GLU A 114 14.78 -16.86 10.10
N ARG A 115 14.81 -16.21 8.93
CA ARG A 115 15.43 -16.75 7.71
C ARG A 115 16.93 -16.97 7.89
N GLN A 116 17.65 -15.98 8.42
CA GLN A 116 19.08 -16.07 8.69
C GLN A 116 19.42 -17.17 9.71
N ARG A 117 18.61 -17.31 10.76
CA ARG A 117 18.80 -18.35 11.78
C ARG A 117 18.67 -19.76 11.19
N ARG A 118 17.66 -19.99 10.34
CA ARG A 118 17.47 -21.28 9.66
C ARG A 118 18.63 -21.59 8.70
N GLU A 119 19.15 -20.59 8.01
CA GLU A 119 20.30 -20.75 7.12
C GLU A 119 21.58 -21.08 7.89
N GLN A 120 21.86 -20.37 8.99
CA GLN A 120 22.98 -20.71 9.88
C GLN A 120 22.86 -22.12 10.45
N GLU A 121 21.66 -22.55 10.82
CA GLU A 121 21.45 -23.90 11.37
C GLU A 121 21.70 -24.99 10.32
N ARG A 122 21.31 -24.74 9.06
CA ARG A 122 21.64 -25.63 7.93
C ARG A 122 23.14 -25.72 7.69
N LEU A 123 23.84 -24.58 7.69
CA LEU A 123 25.30 -24.55 7.50
C LEU A 123 26.03 -25.28 8.62
N LYS A 124 25.66 -25.02 9.89
CA LYS A 124 26.24 -25.73 11.05
C LYS A 124 26.00 -27.24 11.00
N ARG A 125 24.84 -27.67 10.51
CA ARG A 125 24.53 -29.10 10.35
C ARG A 125 25.39 -29.73 9.25
N ALA A 126 25.54 -29.06 8.11
CA ALA A 126 26.41 -29.51 7.03
C ALA A 126 27.89 -29.61 7.45
N GLU A 127 28.38 -28.60 8.20
CA GLU A 127 29.75 -28.57 8.71
C GLU A 127 30.00 -29.70 9.72
N LYS A 128 29.05 -29.96 10.64
CA LYS A 128 29.12 -31.11 11.56
C LYS A 128 29.15 -32.44 10.82
N ASP A 129 28.30 -32.61 9.80
CA ASP A 129 28.26 -33.83 9.00
C ASP A 129 29.58 -34.04 8.23
N GLU A 130 30.18 -32.96 7.71
CA GLU A 130 31.49 -33.01 7.04
C GLU A 130 32.63 -33.34 7.99
N GLN A 131 32.67 -32.69 9.15
CA GLN A 131 33.68 -32.95 10.19
C GLN A 131 33.59 -34.41 10.65
N GLN A 132 32.38 -34.90 10.91
CA GLN A 132 32.16 -36.29 11.31
C GLN A 132 32.59 -37.29 10.23
N ARG A 133 32.35 -36.99 8.95
CA ARG A 133 32.89 -37.79 7.85
C ARG A 133 34.42 -37.79 7.85
N ARG A 134 35.07 -36.63 7.95
CA ARG A 134 36.54 -36.53 8.00
C ARG A 134 37.14 -37.33 9.16
N ASP A 135 36.55 -37.22 10.35
CA ASP A 135 37.00 -37.95 11.54
C ASP A 135 36.81 -39.47 11.41
N THR A 136 35.74 -39.91 10.73
CA THR A 136 35.46 -41.33 10.48
C THR A 136 36.46 -41.95 9.48
N PHE A 137 36.91 -41.19 8.48
CA PHE A 137 37.89 -41.66 7.48
C PHE A 137 39.36 -41.55 7.94
N SER A 138 39.64 -40.83 9.02
CA SER A 138 41.00 -40.66 9.57
C SER A 138 41.37 -41.68 10.66
N ARG A 139 40.48 -42.64 10.95
CA ARG A 139 40.62 -43.70 11.96
C ARG A 139 40.80 -45.05 11.28
#